data_AF-A0A7X6FPZ3-F1
#
_entry.id   AF-A0A7X6FPZ3-F1
#
_cell.length_a   1.000
_cell.length_b   1.000
_cell.length_c   1.000
_cell.angle_alpha   90.00
_cell.angle_beta   90.00
_cell.angle_gamma   90.00
#
_symmetry.space_group_name_H-M   'P 1'
#
loop_
_entity.id
_entity.type
_entity.pdbx_description
1 polymer ?
#
loop_
_entity_poly.entity_id
_entity_poly.type
_entity_poly.pdbx_seq_one_letter_code
_entity_poly.pdbx_strand_id
1 'polypeptide(L)'
;MRQKSGGLGETISVIVQALLLALVIRTLLFQPFSIPSGSMRPTLLEGDYLFVSKYAYGYSRYSLPFGLDLFSGRIWSAEPKRGDVVVFKLPSDPSVDYIKRVIGLPGDRVQMRGGVLYINDQAVKRDRVGTIDNPDVTEVNRPVEVYRETLPEGVTYDTLDLAPNSIGDDTRVFEVPAGHYFMMGDNRDNSLDSRFGVGYVPFENLVGRANIIFFSIADKASPLEIWKWPTEVRFGRLFSSVNAAPHTAVTGN
;
A
#
# COMPACT_ATOMS: atom_id res chain seq x y z
N MET A 1 2.53 28.86 -53.76
CA MET A 1 3.05 27.90 -52.76
C MET A 1 2.69 28.42 -51.38
N ARG A 2 1.77 27.76 -50.66
CA ARG A 2 1.36 28.14 -49.30
C ARG A 2 2.30 27.44 -48.31
N GLN A 3 3.18 28.20 -47.65
CA GLN A 3 3.92 27.69 -46.50
C GLN A 3 2.93 27.37 -45.39
N LYS A 4 2.77 26.09 -45.06
CA LYS A 4 2.15 25.66 -43.80
C LYS A 4 3.08 26.10 -42.66
N SER A 5 2.64 27.02 -41.83
CA SER A 5 3.27 27.37 -40.56
C SER A 5 3.02 26.25 -39.53
N GLY A 6 3.56 25.06 -39.77
CA GLY A 6 3.32 23.83 -39.00
C GLY A 6 4.44 23.50 -38.01
N GLY A 7 4.91 24.48 -37.24
CA GLY A 7 6.05 24.26 -36.31
C GLY A 7 5.61 24.27 -34.85
N LEU A 8 5.12 25.41 -34.39
CA LEU A 8 4.90 25.64 -32.95
C LEU A 8 3.48 25.29 -32.49
N GLY A 9 2.44 25.67 -33.26
CA GLY A 9 1.05 25.40 -32.87
C GLY A 9 0.69 23.91 -32.85
N GLU A 10 1.21 23.16 -33.83
CA GLU A 10 1.01 21.70 -33.90
C GLU A 10 1.75 20.98 -32.76
N THR A 11 2.99 21.39 -32.47
CA THR A 11 3.76 20.87 -31.32
C THR A 11 3.07 21.17 -29.99
N ILE A 12 2.58 22.40 -29.78
CA ILE A 12 1.81 22.76 -28.58
C ILE A 12 0.54 21.92 -28.46
N SER A 13 -0.20 21.74 -29.56
CA SER A 13 -1.41 20.92 -29.57
C SER A 13 -1.12 19.47 -29.19
N VAL A 14 -0.04 18.87 -29.72
CA VAL A 14 0.37 17.51 -29.38
C VAL A 14 0.74 17.39 -27.91
N ILE A 15 1.50 18.35 -27.37
CA ILE A 15 1.86 18.37 -25.94
C ILE A 15 0.60 18.48 -25.07
N VAL A 16 -0.32 19.38 -25.39
CA VAL A 16 -1.58 19.54 -24.65
C VAL A 16 -2.42 18.26 -24.69
N GLN A 17 -2.55 17.63 -25.86
CA GLN A 17 -3.26 16.36 -26.01
C GLN A 17 -2.61 15.24 -25.18
N ALA A 18 -1.28 15.15 -25.19
CA ALA A 18 -0.55 14.18 -24.38
C ALA A 18 -0.74 14.42 -22.87
N LEU A 19 -0.71 15.68 -22.42
CA LEU A 19 -0.96 16.05 -21.03
C LEU A 19 -2.41 15.77 -20.61
N LEU A 20 -3.39 16.05 -21.46
CA LEU A 20 -4.80 15.74 -21.22
C LEU A 20 -5.02 14.22 -21.16
N LEU A 21 -4.44 13.47 -22.09
CA LEU A 21 -4.51 12.01 -22.07
C LEU A 21 -3.86 11.45 -20.80
N ALA A 22 -2.68 11.94 -20.41
CA ALA A 22 -2.01 11.56 -19.18
C ALA A 22 -2.86 11.90 -17.95
N LEU A 23 -3.53 13.06 -17.92
CA LEU A 23 -4.44 13.44 -16.85
C LEU A 23 -5.65 12.51 -16.76
N VAL A 24 -6.27 12.16 -17.90
CA VAL A 24 -7.41 11.23 -17.96
C VAL A 24 -6.99 9.84 -17.49
N ILE A 25 -5.89 9.30 -18.01
CA ILE A 25 -5.36 8.00 -17.60
C ILE A 25 -5.03 8.01 -16.10
N ARG A 26 -4.39 9.07 -15.59
CA ARG A 26 -4.04 9.21 -14.17
C ARG A 26 -5.26 9.30 -13.27
N THR A 27 -6.33 9.95 -13.74
CA THR A 27 -7.55 10.15 -12.96
C THR A 27 -8.40 8.88 -12.93
N LEU A 28 -8.50 8.17 -14.06
CA LEU A 28 -9.40 7.02 -14.22
C LEU A 28 -8.71 5.68 -13.95
N LEU A 29 -7.50 5.47 -14.47
CA LEU A 29 -6.93 4.13 -14.55
C LEU A 29 -5.91 3.88 -13.43
N PHE A 30 -4.74 4.51 -13.54
CA PHE A 30 -3.59 4.20 -12.71
C PHE A 30 -2.89 5.47 -12.24
N GLN A 31 -2.61 5.53 -10.94
CA GLN A 31 -1.76 6.57 -10.37
C GLN A 31 -0.44 5.96 -9.88
N PRO A 32 0.72 6.52 -10.29
CA PRO A 32 1.99 6.09 -9.75
C PRO A 32 2.15 6.62 -8.32
N PHE A 33 2.64 5.75 -7.42
CA PHE A 33 3.03 6.11 -6.07
C PHE A 33 4.44 5.60 -5.78
N SER A 34 5.24 6.38 -5.05
CA SER A 34 6.48 5.92 -4.44
C SER A 34 6.22 5.55 -2.99
N ILE A 35 6.89 4.51 -2.47
CA ILE A 35 6.83 4.12 -1.07
C ILE A 35 7.95 4.80 -0.28
N PRO A 36 7.61 5.74 0.63
CA PRO A 36 8.60 6.49 1.39
C PRO A 36 8.82 5.94 2.81
N SER A 37 8.13 4.87 3.21
CA SER A 37 8.23 4.32 4.57
C SER A 37 8.13 2.79 4.61
N GLY A 38 8.81 2.18 5.57
CA GLY A 38 8.90 0.74 5.80
C GLY A 38 7.72 0.08 6.50
N SER A 39 6.59 0.76 6.67
CA SER A 39 5.46 0.24 7.46
C SER A 39 4.73 -0.96 6.84
N MET A 40 4.98 -1.23 5.56
CA MET A 40 4.42 -2.36 4.80
C MET A 40 5.47 -3.44 4.50
N ARG A 41 6.64 -3.41 5.15
CA ARG A 41 7.66 -4.46 5.02
C ARG A 41 7.14 -5.81 5.59
N PRO A 42 7.49 -6.96 4.98
CA PRO A 42 8.37 -7.11 3.83
C PRO A 42 7.65 -6.97 2.47
N THR A 43 6.32 -6.82 2.48
CA THR A 43 5.48 -6.76 1.27
C THR A 43 5.85 -5.59 0.36
N LEU A 44 6.00 -4.38 0.92
CA LEU A 44 6.47 -3.18 0.24
C LEU A 44 7.69 -2.61 0.94
N LEU A 45 8.71 -2.28 0.15
CA LEU A 45 9.96 -1.71 0.61
C LEU A 45 10.02 -0.22 0.25
N GLU A 46 10.78 0.54 1.03
CA GLU A 46 11.13 1.91 0.65
C GLU A 46 11.88 1.91 -0.67
N GLY A 47 11.52 2.85 -1.55
CA GLY A 47 11.99 2.90 -2.93
C GLY A 47 11.23 1.99 -3.90
N ASP A 48 10.18 1.29 -3.46
CA ASP A 48 9.21 0.67 -4.38
C ASP A 48 8.32 1.74 -5.04
N TYR A 49 8.01 1.55 -6.31
CA TYR A 49 7.09 2.37 -7.09
C TYR A 49 5.95 1.51 -7.62
N LEU A 50 4.72 1.95 -7.35
CA LEU A 50 3.51 1.16 -7.54
C LEU A 50 2.60 1.76 -8.60
N PHE A 51 1.88 0.91 -9.33
CA PHE A 51 0.63 1.31 -9.98
C PHE A 51 -0.56 1.00 -9.08
N VAL A 52 -1.27 2.07 -8.71
CA VAL A 52 -2.51 1.98 -7.92
C VAL A 52 -3.71 2.07 -8.86
N SER A 53 -4.57 1.06 -8.82
CA SER A 53 -5.80 1.00 -9.61
C SER A 53 -6.92 1.77 -8.91
N LYS A 54 -7.28 2.92 -9.46
CA LYS A 54 -8.28 3.83 -8.84
C LYS A 54 -9.69 3.32 -9.00
N TYR A 55 -9.99 2.72 -10.15
CA TYR A 55 -11.29 2.11 -10.44
C TYR A 55 -11.67 0.93 -9.52
N ALA A 56 -10.70 0.35 -8.79
CA ALA A 56 -10.94 -0.83 -7.95
C ALA A 56 -12.03 -0.61 -6.89
N TYR A 57 -12.21 0.64 -6.43
CA TYR A 57 -13.19 0.99 -5.40
C TYR A 57 -14.18 2.07 -5.87
N GLY A 58 -14.27 2.28 -7.17
CA GLY A 58 -14.95 3.44 -7.74
C GLY A 58 -14.25 4.76 -7.41
N TYR A 59 -14.89 5.87 -7.77
CA TYR A 59 -14.31 7.20 -7.65
C TYR A 59 -15.00 8.01 -6.57
N SER A 60 -14.23 8.56 -5.62
CA SER A 60 -14.68 9.56 -4.66
C SER A 60 -14.07 10.93 -4.99
N ARG A 61 -14.38 11.96 -4.18
CA ARG A 61 -13.68 13.26 -4.22
C ARG A 61 -12.15 13.15 -4.16
N TYR A 62 -11.62 12.13 -3.47
CA TYR A 62 -10.18 11.90 -3.36
C TYR A 62 -9.56 11.20 -4.58
N SER A 63 -10.40 10.69 -5.48
CA SER A 63 -9.95 10.16 -6.76
C SER A 63 -9.74 11.28 -7.79
N LEU A 64 -10.38 12.43 -7.63
CA LEU A 64 -10.28 13.56 -8.55
C LEU A 64 -8.98 14.36 -8.38
N PRO A 65 -8.47 15.00 -9.45
CA PRO A 65 -7.37 15.94 -9.35
C PRO A 65 -7.70 17.03 -8.34
N PHE A 66 -6.73 17.41 -7.52
CA PHE A 66 -6.86 18.48 -6.51
C PHE A 66 -7.95 18.26 -5.44
N GLY A 67 -8.51 17.05 -5.33
CA GLY A 67 -9.52 16.75 -4.33
C GLY A 67 -10.82 17.53 -4.50
N LEU A 68 -11.18 17.85 -5.76
CA LEU A 68 -12.38 18.61 -6.09
C LEU A 68 -13.64 17.96 -5.51
N ASP A 69 -14.45 18.75 -4.82
CA ASP A 69 -15.66 18.31 -4.14
C ASP A 69 -16.88 18.48 -5.06
N LEU A 70 -16.94 17.66 -6.12
CA LEU A 70 -17.98 17.76 -7.16
C LEU A 70 -19.23 16.92 -6.87
N PHE A 71 -19.11 15.88 -6.06
CA PHE A 71 -20.18 14.96 -5.70
C PHE A 71 -19.89 14.30 -4.35
N SER A 72 -20.95 13.82 -3.68
CA SER A 72 -20.82 13.07 -2.44
C SER A 72 -20.78 11.56 -2.70
N GLY A 73 -20.04 10.84 -1.87
CA GLY A 73 -19.95 9.39 -1.93
C GLY A 73 -19.06 8.87 -3.06
N ARG A 74 -19.47 7.77 -3.69
CA ARG A 74 -18.66 7.05 -4.69
C ARG A 74 -19.45 6.70 -5.93
N ILE A 75 -18.83 6.91 -7.09
CA ILE A 75 -19.36 6.48 -8.39
C ILE A 75 -18.75 5.12 -8.74
N TRP A 76 -19.59 4.17 -9.17
CA TRP A 76 -19.21 2.77 -9.45
C TRP A 76 -18.47 2.11 -8.28
N SER A 77 -19.01 2.29 -7.08
CA SER A 77 -18.42 1.78 -5.85
C SER A 77 -18.31 0.26 -5.86
N ALA A 78 -17.15 -0.23 -5.46
CA ALA A 78 -16.91 -1.61 -5.11
C ALA A 78 -16.16 -1.64 -3.76
N GLU A 79 -16.65 -2.42 -2.81
CA GLU A 79 -16.05 -2.49 -1.49
C GLU A 79 -14.69 -3.22 -1.55
N PRO A 80 -13.70 -2.78 -0.75
CA PRO A 80 -12.44 -3.49 -0.62
C PRO A 80 -12.65 -4.85 0.02
N LYS A 81 -11.81 -5.80 -0.37
CA LYS A 81 -11.78 -7.13 0.24
C LYS A 81 -10.78 -7.14 1.39
N ARG A 82 -11.02 -8.00 2.37
CA ARG A 82 -10.02 -8.26 3.41
C ARG A 82 -8.72 -8.73 2.76
N GLY A 83 -7.61 -8.18 3.22
CA GLY A 83 -6.28 -8.44 2.67
C GLY A 83 -5.88 -7.54 1.51
N ASP A 84 -6.78 -6.72 0.95
CA ASP A 84 -6.38 -5.74 -0.07
C ASP A 84 -5.36 -4.74 0.52
N VAL A 85 -4.31 -4.41 -0.25
CA VAL A 85 -3.38 -3.33 0.07
C VAL A 85 -3.87 -2.05 -0.60
N VAL A 86 -4.18 -1.04 0.20
CA VAL A 86 -4.96 0.12 -0.22
C VAL A 86 -4.24 1.40 0.10
N VAL A 87 -4.18 2.29 -0.89
CA VAL A 87 -3.83 3.70 -0.67
C VAL A 87 -5.08 4.45 -0.26
N PHE A 88 -5.00 5.26 0.79
CA PHE A 88 -6.11 6.08 1.30
C PHE A 88 -5.61 7.41 1.86
N LYS A 89 -6.50 8.40 1.91
CA LYS A 89 -6.25 9.66 2.60
C LYS A 89 -6.38 9.47 4.11
N LEU A 90 -5.37 9.88 4.87
CA LEU A 90 -5.40 9.80 6.33
C LEU A 90 -6.62 10.58 6.88
N PRO A 91 -7.52 9.95 7.67
CA PRO A 91 -8.75 10.62 8.11
C PRO A 91 -8.54 11.91 8.89
N SER A 92 -7.49 11.97 9.71
CA SER A 92 -7.14 13.16 10.50
C SER A 92 -6.45 14.26 9.68
N ASP A 93 -5.83 13.91 8.54
CA ASP A 93 -5.19 14.85 7.63
C ASP A 93 -5.24 14.32 6.19
N PRO A 94 -6.29 14.66 5.42
CA PRO A 94 -6.46 14.17 4.06
C PRO A 94 -5.43 14.67 3.04
N SER A 95 -4.49 15.53 3.42
CA SER A 95 -3.37 15.91 2.56
C SER A 95 -2.35 14.77 2.42
N VAL A 96 -2.32 13.84 3.38
CA VAL A 96 -1.36 12.74 3.44
C VAL A 96 -1.96 11.43 2.92
N ASP A 97 -1.25 10.77 2.00
CA ASP A 97 -1.57 9.43 1.51
C ASP A 97 -0.90 8.37 2.39
N TYR A 98 -1.69 7.41 2.89
CA TYR A 98 -1.21 6.22 3.58
C TYR A 98 -1.45 4.98 2.73
N ILE A 99 -0.63 3.96 2.91
CA ILE A 99 -0.83 2.64 2.32
C ILE A 99 -0.77 1.59 3.42
N LYS A 100 -1.83 0.77 3.52
CA LYS A 100 -1.96 -0.28 4.53
C LYS A 100 -2.76 -1.45 3.96
N ARG A 101 -2.76 -2.57 4.68
CA ARG A 101 -3.62 -3.71 4.40
C ARG A 101 -4.96 -3.58 5.11
N VAL A 102 -6.04 -3.88 4.40
CA VAL A 102 -7.40 -3.95 4.95
C VAL A 102 -7.50 -5.21 5.81
N ILE A 103 -7.58 -5.03 7.13
CA ILE A 103 -7.71 -6.13 8.09
C ILE A 103 -9.12 -6.29 8.60
N GLY A 104 -9.82 -5.20 8.92
CA GLY A 104 -11.22 -5.23 9.39
C GLY A 104 -12.16 -4.60 8.39
N LEU A 105 -13.26 -5.30 8.11
CA LEU A 105 -14.38 -4.84 7.30
C LEU A 105 -15.49 -4.30 8.21
N PRO A 106 -16.47 -3.54 7.66
CA PRO A 106 -17.60 -3.06 8.42
C PRO A 106 -18.28 -4.16 9.26
N GLY A 107 -18.45 -3.91 10.56
CA GLY A 107 -19.06 -4.85 11.50
C GLY A 107 -18.11 -5.84 12.19
N ASP A 108 -16.84 -5.91 11.77
CA ASP A 108 -15.88 -6.82 12.39
C ASP A 108 -15.45 -6.35 13.79
N ARG A 109 -15.09 -7.33 14.63
CA ARG A 109 -14.34 -7.13 15.88
C ARG A 109 -12.88 -7.50 15.64
N VAL A 110 -11.97 -6.54 15.73
CA VAL A 110 -10.53 -6.75 15.53
C VAL A 110 -9.78 -6.53 16.84
N GLN A 111 -8.85 -7.41 17.15
CA GLN A 111 -8.01 -7.29 18.36
C GLN A 111 -6.66 -7.98 18.16
N MET A 112 -5.58 -7.40 18.70
CA MET A 112 -4.32 -8.11 18.92
C MET A 112 -4.29 -8.68 20.34
N ARG A 113 -3.89 -9.95 20.49
CA ARG A 113 -3.67 -10.60 21.80
C ARG A 113 -2.33 -11.35 21.75
N GLY A 114 -1.35 -10.93 22.55
CA GLY A 114 0.00 -11.50 22.56
C GLY A 114 0.64 -11.62 21.18
N GLY A 115 0.50 -10.60 20.32
CA GLY A 115 1.06 -10.56 18.97
C GLY A 115 0.30 -11.35 17.91
N VAL A 116 -0.83 -11.97 18.28
CA VAL A 116 -1.72 -12.69 17.35
C VAL A 116 -2.93 -11.83 17.03
N LEU A 117 -3.24 -11.72 15.74
CA LEU A 117 -4.43 -11.02 15.24
C LEU A 117 -5.68 -11.89 15.42
N TYR A 118 -6.73 -11.32 16.00
CA TYR A 118 -8.06 -11.90 16.12
C TYR A 118 -9.07 -11.08 15.32
N ILE A 119 -9.90 -11.77 14.55
CA ILE A 119 -11.02 -11.20 13.79
C ILE A 119 -12.28 -11.96 14.17
N ASN A 120 -13.29 -11.26 14.68
CA ASN A 120 -14.53 -11.85 15.20
C ASN A 120 -14.27 -12.97 16.20
N ASP A 121 -13.34 -12.70 17.13
CA ASP A 121 -12.89 -13.60 18.20
C ASP A 121 -12.18 -14.89 17.71
N GLN A 122 -11.92 -15.03 16.40
CA GLN A 122 -11.15 -16.11 15.81
C GLN A 122 -9.71 -15.67 15.57
N ALA A 123 -8.74 -16.48 16.02
CA ALA A 123 -7.33 -16.24 15.76
C ALA A 123 -7.02 -16.42 14.27
N VAL A 124 -6.41 -15.41 13.66
CA VAL A 124 -5.83 -15.49 12.32
C VAL A 124 -4.67 -16.47 12.37
N LYS A 125 -4.62 -17.40 11.41
CA LYS A 125 -3.54 -18.38 11.34
C LYS A 125 -2.22 -17.64 11.16
N ARG A 126 -1.26 -17.91 12.03
CA ARG A 126 0.07 -17.27 12.05
C ARG A 126 1.15 -18.34 12.17
N ASP A 127 1.88 -18.55 11.07
CA ASP A 127 2.97 -19.53 11.00
C ASP A 127 4.32 -18.81 10.97
N ARG A 128 5.27 -19.17 11.85
CA ARG A 128 6.65 -18.67 11.73
C ARG A 128 7.30 -19.33 10.51
N VAL A 129 7.70 -18.53 9.52
CA VAL A 129 8.26 -19.06 8.26
C VAL A 129 9.78 -18.94 8.17
N GLY A 130 10.40 -18.15 9.03
CA GLY A 130 11.85 -18.06 9.14
C GLY A 130 12.32 -16.71 9.66
N THR A 131 13.50 -16.30 9.24
CA THR A 131 14.07 -15.00 9.58
C THR A 131 14.60 -14.28 8.36
N ILE A 132 14.54 -12.95 8.35
CA ILE A 132 15.25 -12.10 7.40
C ILE A 132 16.39 -11.43 8.15
N ASP A 133 17.62 -11.65 7.69
CA ASP A 133 18.83 -10.95 8.15
C ASP A 133 19.34 -10.04 7.02
N ASN A 134 18.56 -9.00 6.73
CA ASN A 134 18.90 -8.01 5.73
C ASN A 134 18.40 -6.62 6.20
N PRO A 135 19.30 -5.71 6.61
CA PRO A 135 18.91 -4.40 7.11
C PRO A 135 18.21 -3.52 6.06
N ASP A 136 18.40 -3.78 4.76
CA ASP A 136 17.66 -3.08 3.71
C ASP A 136 16.16 -3.44 3.69
N VAL A 137 15.81 -4.59 4.29
CA VAL A 137 14.43 -5.08 4.41
C VAL A 137 13.88 -4.87 5.81
N THR A 138 14.70 -4.98 6.85
CA THR A 138 14.25 -4.99 8.25
C THR A 138 14.55 -3.71 9.01
N GLU A 139 15.40 -2.82 8.47
CA GLU A 139 15.92 -1.62 9.16
C GLU A 139 16.77 -1.88 10.41
N VAL A 140 17.01 -3.15 10.75
CA VAL A 140 17.78 -3.53 11.92
C VAL A 140 18.91 -4.47 11.55
N ASN A 141 20.07 -4.27 12.17
CA ASN A 141 21.26 -5.10 11.97
C ASN A 141 21.19 -6.38 12.82
N ARG A 142 20.12 -7.17 12.65
CA ARG A 142 19.93 -8.49 13.26
C ARG A 142 18.89 -9.30 12.48
N PRO A 143 18.89 -10.64 12.62
CA PRO A 143 17.79 -11.46 12.14
C PRO A 143 16.45 -11.04 12.76
N VAL A 144 15.45 -10.85 11.91
CA VAL A 144 14.06 -10.54 12.28
C VAL A 144 13.17 -11.70 11.91
N GLU A 145 12.26 -12.07 12.81
CA GLU A 145 11.32 -13.14 12.57
C GLU A 145 10.25 -12.73 11.56
N VAL A 146 9.96 -13.65 10.64
CA VAL A 146 8.89 -13.48 9.66
C VAL A 146 7.77 -14.44 9.98
N TYR A 147 6.58 -13.88 10.06
CA TYR A 147 5.35 -14.63 10.29
C TYR A 147 4.45 -14.52 9.09
N ARG A 148 3.99 -15.66 8.61
CA ARG A 148 2.98 -15.75 7.57
C ARG A 148 1.61 -15.80 8.19
N GLU A 149 0.80 -14.81 7.85
CA GLU A 149 -0.58 -14.76 8.27
C GLU A 149 -1.51 -15.20 7.14
N THR A 150 -2.54 -15.97 7.48
CA THR A 150 -3.61 -16.34 6.55
C THR A 150 -4.95 -15.88 7.09
N LEU A 151 -5.52 -14.90 6.41
CA LEU A 151 -6.82 -14.32 6.73
C LEU A 151 -7.95 -15.33 6.49
N PRO A 152 -9.14 -15.13 7.11
CA PRO A 152 -10.27 -16.04 7.00
C PRO A 152 -10.67 -16.38 5.55
N GLU A 153 -10.50 -15.42 4.63
CA GLU A 153 -10.82 -15.55 3.20
C GLU A 153 -9.70 -16.23 2.39
N GLY A 154 -8.64 -16.70 3.06
CA GLY A 154 -7.51 -17.43 2.45
C GLY A 154 -6.40 -16.54 1.88
N VAL A 155 -6.51 -15.21 2.01
CA VAL A 155 -5.42 -14.30 1.62
C VAL A 155 -4.25 -14.47 2.58
N THR A 156 -3.07 -14.73 2.03
CA THR A 156 -1.85 -14.96 2.80
C THR A 156 -0.79 -13.90 2.50
N TYR A 157 -0.10 -13.41 3.52
CA TYR A 157 1.00 -12.46 3.41
C TYR A 157 1.99 -12.64 4.56
N ASP A 158 3.19 -12.13 4.39
CA ASP A 158 4.22 -12.14 5.42
C ASP A 158 4.18 -10.83 6.23
N THR A 159 4.52 -10.93 7.50
CA THR A 159 4.59 -9.82 8.45
C THR A 159 5.94 -9.84 9.16
N LEU A 160 6.44 -8.65 9.51
CA LEU A 160 7.58 -8.52 10.41
C LEU A 160 7.09 -8.32 11.84
N ASP A 161 7.69 -9.09 12.74
CA ASP A 161 7.61 -8.92 14.20
C ASP A 161 9.05 -8.68 14.67
N LEU A 162 9.33 -7.42 15.01
CA LEU A 162 10.67 -6.94 15.35
C LEU A 162 10.99 -7.24 16.81
N ALA A 163 10.03 -7.11 17.71
CA ALA A 163 10.27 -7.21 19.14
C ALA A 163 9.14 -7.95 19.86
N PRO A 164 9.46 -8.92 20.73
CA PRO A 164 8.44 -9.57 21.54
C PRO A 164 7.79 -8.57 22.49
N ASN A 165 6.46 -8.63 22.62
CA ASN A 165 5.66 -7.78 23.49
C ASN A 165 5.75 -6.29 23.12
N SER A 166 5.66 -6.00 21.82
CA SER A 166 5.58 -4.62 21.33
C SER A 166 4.28 -3.94 21.79
N ILE A 167 4.23 -2.61 21.75
CA ILE A 167 3.04 -1.83 22.15
C ILE A 167 1.80 -2.23 21.32
N GLY A 168 1.99 -2.81 20.13
CA GLY A 168 0.91 -3.25 19.24
C GLY A 168 0.46 -4.70 19.43
N ASP A 169 1.08 -5.47 20.33
CA ASP A 169 0.83 -6.91 20.51
C ASP A 169 -0.43 -7.21 21.31
N ASP A 170 -0.84 -6.29 22.18
CA ASP A 170 -2.07 -6.38 22.96
C ASP A 170 -2.87 -5.10 22.80
N THR A 171 -4.07 -5.21 22.27
CA THR A 171 -4.96 -4.06 22.07
C THR A 171 -6.30 -4.28 22.73
N ARG A 172 -7.04 -3.17 22.90
CA ARG A 172 -8.49 -3.25 23.09
C ARG A 172 -9.15 -3.90 21.87
N VAL A 173 -10.42 -4.29 22.03
CA VAL A 173 -11.27 -4.66 20.90
C VAL A 173 -11.63 -3.41 20.11
N PHE A 174 -11.49 -3.49 18.79
CA PHE A 174 -11.95 -2.50 17.84
C PHE A 174 -13.17 -3.04 17.10
N GLU A 175 -14.32 -2.40 17.32
CA GLU A 175 -15.54 -2.68 16.56
C GLU A 175 -15.55 -1.76 15.35
N VAL A 176 -15.47 -2.34 14.14
CA VAL A 176 -15.33 -1.56 12.91
C VAL A 176 -16.69 -0.98 12.52
N PRO A 177 -16.84 0.36 12.48
CA PRO A 177 -18.12 0.97 12.15
C PRO A 177 -18.60 0.66 10.73
N ALA A 178 -19.90 0.79 10.50
CA ALA A 178 -20.46 0.74 9.16
C ALA A 178 -19.75 1.75 8.22
N GLY A 179 -19.44 1.32 6.99
CA GLY A 179 -18.77 2.15 5.99
C GLY A 179 -17.31 2.51 6.32
N HIS A 180 -16.70 1.88 7.32
CA HIS A 180 -15.31 2.09 7.69
C HIS A 180 -14.50 0.79 7.62
N TYR A 181 -13.18 0.94 7.60
CA TYR A 181 -12.22 -0.17 7.53
C TYR A 181 -11.14 -0.03 8.59
N PHE A 182 -10.67 -1.17 9.09
CA PHE A 182 -9.53 -1.24 9.99
C PHE A 182 -8.28 -1.63 9.20
N MET A 183 -7.27 -0.78 9.24
CA MET A 183 -6.06 -0.88 8.44
C MET A 183 -4.87 -1.26 9.31
N MET A 184 -4.01 -2.17 8.86
CA MET A 184 -2.74 -2.48 9.53
C MET A 184 -1.58 -2.52 8.55
N GLY A 185 -0.39 -2.18 9.05
CA GLY A 185 0.86 -2.42 8.35
C GLY A 185 1.31 -3.88 8.46
N ASP A 186 2.03 -4.35 7.44
CA ASP A 186 2.65 -5.68 7.46
C ASP A 186 3.89 -5.69 8.37
N ASN A 187 4.53 -4.53 8.57
CA ASN A 187 5.59 -4.35 9.57
C ASN A 187 4.94 -4.01 10.91
N ARG A 188 4.65 -5.02 11.74
CA ARG A 188 3.70 -4.91 12.85
C ARG A 188 4.14 -3.98 13.95
N ASP A 189 5.44 -3.84 14.14
CA ASP A 189 6.00 -2.99 15.20
C ASP A 189 6.38 -1.60 14.72
N ASN A 190 6.60 -1.42 13.40
CA ASN A 190 6.94 -0.14 12.78
C ASN A 190 5.83 0.37 11.86
N SER A 191 4.58 0.38 12.35
CA SER A 191 3.44 0.87 11.59
C SER A 191 2.50 1.73 12.44
N LEU A 192 2.43 3.02 12.12
CA LEU A 192 1.34 3.88 12.57
C LEU A 192 0.09 3.55 11.73
N ASP A 193 -0.81 2.76 12.30
CA ASP A 193 -2.04 2.27 11.65
C ASP A 193 -3.26 2.36 12.56
N SER A 194 -4.35 1.63 12.26
CA SER A 194 -5.63 1.76 12.97
C SER A 194 -5.56 1.33 14.44
N ARG A 195 -4.54 0.57 14.85
CA ARG A 195 -4.27 0.27 16.27
C ARG A 195 -3.90 1.53 17.06
N PHE A 196 -3.42 2.56 16.36
CA PHE A 196 -2.81 3.75 16.93
C PHE A 196 -3.51 5.02 16.40
N GLY A 197 -2.78 5.88 15.69
CA GLY A 197 -3.23 7.22 15.30
C GLY A 197 -4.10 7.30 14.05
N VAL A 198 -4.22 6.24 13.24
CA VAL A 198 -5.01 6.31 12.00
C VAL A 198 -6.52 6.23 12.29
N GLY A 199 -6.92 5.50 13.34
CA GLY A 199 -8.32 5.19 13.60
C GLY A 199 -8.96 4.36 12.49
N TYR A 200 -10.29 4.41 12.38
CA TYR A 200 -11.02 3.73 11.31
C TYR A 200 -11.03 4.58 10.04
N VAL A 201 -10.81 3.95 8.88
CA VAL A 201 -10.72 4.66 7.60
C VAL A 201 -12.09 4.62 6.92
N PRO A 202 -12.75 5.78 6.68
CA PRO A 202 -14.01 5.82 5.96
C PRO A 202 -13.85 5.31 4.53
N PHE A 203 -14.89 4.70 3.97
CA PHE A 203 -14.84 4.19 2.59
C PHE A 203 -14.51 5.30 1.59
N GLU A 204 -15.00 6.52 1.80
CA GLU A 204 -14.73 7.64 0.91
C GLU A 204 -13.24 7.95 0.77
N ASN A 205 -12.44 7.74 1.83
CA ASN A 205 -11.00 8.04 1.87
C ASN A 205 -10.14 7.12 1.00
N LEU A 206 -10.63 5.96 0.55
CA LEU A 206 -9.83 5.04 -0.25
C LEU A 206 -9.51 5.63 -1.64
N VAL A 207 -8.24 5.66 -2.02
CA VAL A 207 -7.81 6.19 -3.32
C VAL A 207 -7.77 5.09 -4.38
N GLY A 208 -7.30 3.90 -4.01
CA GLY A 208 -7.25 2.75 -4.92
C GLY A 208 -6.44 1.58 -4.36
N ARG A 209 -6.46 0.46 -5.09
CA ARG A 209 -5.74 -0.77 -4.72
C ARG A 209 -4.33 -0.78 -5.31
N ALA A 210 -3.33 -1.08 -4.48
CA ALA A 210 -1.97 -1.33 -4.93
C ALA A 210 -1.86 -2.76 -5.49
N ASN A 211 -1.48 -2.89 -6.76
CA ASN A 211 -1.48 -4.19 -7.45
C ASN A 211 -0.09 -4.63 -7.90
N ILE A 212 0.71 -3.73 -8.50
CA ILE A 212 1.97 -4.07 -9.15
C ILE A 212 3.05 -3.08 -8.74
N ILE A 213 4.23 -3.60 -8.39
CA ILE A 213 5.47 -2.84 -8.24
C ILE A 213 6.11 -2.76 -9.63
N PHE A 214 6.16 -1.58 -10.23
CA PHE A 214 6.72 -1.42 -11.58
C PHE A 214 8.20 -1.02 -11.56
N PHE A 215 8.69 -0.46 -10.46
CA PHE A 215 10.08 -0.11 -10.26
C PHE A 215 10.45 -0.25 -8.78
N SER A 216 11.69 -0.61 -8.48
CA SER A 216 12.17 -0.72 -7.09
C SER A 216 13.66 -0.43 -7.05
N ILE A 217 14.06 0.47 -6.16
CA ILE A 217 15.45 0.87 -5.95
C ILE A 217 15.74 0.94 -4.45
N ALA A 218 17.00 0.78 -4.04
CA ALA A 218 17.40 0.95 -2.65
C ALA A 218 17.00 2.34 -2.11
N ASP A 219 16.60 2.42 -0.84
CA ASP A 219 16.03 3.62 -0.19
C ASP A 219 16.88 4.89 -0.40
N LYS A 220 18.20 4.75 -0.40
CA LYS A 220 19.15 5.88 -0.50
C LYS A 220 19.58 6.23 -1.94
N ALA A 221 19.03 5.55 -2.94
CA ALA A 221 19.36 5.77 -4.34
C ALA A 221 18.20 6.44 -5.08
N SER A 222 18.51 7.46 -5.87
CA SER A 222 17.50 8.15 -6.67
C SER A 222 17.30 7.44 -8.02
N PRO A 223 16.05 7.31 -8.53
CA PRO A 223 15.81 6.82 -9.88
C PRO A 223 16.52 7.64 -10.96
N LEU A 224 16.86 8.91 -10.69
CA LEU A 224 17.59 9.75 -11.64
C LEU A 224 19.09 9.40 -11.71
N GLU A 225 19.63 8.67 -10.74
CA GLU A 225 21.01 8.20 -10.72
C GLU A 225 21.16 6.92 -11.54
N ILE A 226 20.95 7.02 -12.85
CA ILE A 226 20.90 5.88 -13.79
C ILE A 226 22.18 5.01 -13.71
N TRP A 227 23.33 5.62 -13.39
CA TRP A 227 24.61 4.92 -13.22
C TRP A 227 24.65 3.97 -12.00
N LYS A 228 23.77 4.16 -11.01
CA LYS A 228 23.62 3.27 -9.85
C LYS A 228 22.67 2.11 -10.09
N TRP A 229 21.88 2.15 -11.17
CA TRP A 229 20.85 1.13 -11.40
C TRP A 229 21.37 -0.32 -11.47
N PRO A 230 22.56 -0.61 -12.04
CA PRO A 230 23.07 -1.98 -12.08
C PRO A 230 23.25 -2.62 -10.70
N THR A 231 23.42 -1.82 -9.62
CA THR A 231 23.61 -2.31 -8.25
C THR A 231 22.42 -2.05 -7.34
N GLU A 232 21.75 -0.91 -7.50
CA GLU A 232 20.72 -0.45 -6.55
C GLU A 232 19.29 -0.85 -6.95
N VAL A 233 19.05 -1.20 -8.21
CA VAL A 233 17.71 -1.64 -8.65
C VAL A 233 17.45 -3.05 -8.15
N ARG A 234 16.33 -3.22 -7.45
CA ARG A 234 15.89 -4.52 -6.95
C ARG A 234 15.18 -5.28 -8.07
N PHE A 235 15.93 -5.80 -9.04
CA PHE A 235 15.39 -6.46 -10.24
C PHE A 235 14.37 -7.57 -9.94
N GLY A 236 14.53 -8.30 -8.83
CA GLY A 236 13.58 -9.33 -8.39
C GLY A 236 12.19 -8.81 -7.99
N ARG A 237 12.03 -7.50 -7.79
CA ARG A 237 10.74 -6.86 -7.46
C ARG A 237 10.08 -6.18 -8.66
N LEU A 238 10.78 -6.05 -9.79
CA LEU A 238 10.23 -5.42 -10.99
C LEU A 238 9.05 -6.22 -11.53
N PHE A 239 7.94 -5.51 -11.77
CA PHE A 239 6.66 -6.07 -12.23
C PHE A 239 6.08 -7.17 -11.34
N SER A 240 6.48 -7.23 -10.07
CA SER A 240 5.92 -8.17 -9.11
C SER A 240 4.57 -7.70 -8.59
N SER A 241 3.70 -8.65 -8.25
CA SER A 241 2.42 -8.36 -7.61
C SER A 241 2.64 -8.00 -6.14
N VAL A 242 1.89 -7.02 -5.63
CA VAL A 242 1.90 -6.67 -4.19
C VAL A 242 1.40 -7.84 -3.32
N ASN A 243 0.52 -8.68 -3.87
CA ASN A 243 0.08 -9.92 -3.24
C ASN A 243 0.78 -11.14 -3.86
N ALA A 244 1.99 -10.97 -4.43
CA ALA A 244 2.78 -12.10 -4.91
C ALA A 244 3.07 -13.09 -3.79
N ALA A 245 3.39 -14.32 -4.18
CA ALA A 245 3.69 -15.39 -3.23
C ALA A 245 4.72 -14.89 -2.19
N PRO A 246 4.45 -15.14 -0.90
CA PRO A 246 5.24 -14.62 0.20
C PRO A 246 6.72 -15.00 0.06
N HIS A 247 7.61 -14.11 0.51
CA HIS A 247 9.05 -14.27 0.33
C HIS A 247 9.48 -15.61 0.94
N THR A 248 10.25 -16.39 0.19
CA THR A 248 10.90 -17.58 0.75
C THR A 248 11.91 -17.09 1.78
N ALA A 249 11.55 -17.19 3.06
CA ALA A 249 12.48 -16.97 4.14
C ALA A 249 13.71 -17.87 3.92
N VAL A 250 14.90 -17.31 4.09
CA VAL A 250 16.11 -18.13 4.12
C VAL A 250 16.03 -18.93 5.41
N THR A 251 15.86 -20.25 5.29
CA THR A 251 16.07 -21.16 6.42
C THR A 251 17.54 -21.04 6.80
N GLY A 252 17.83 -20.41 7.95
CA GLY A 252 19.17 -20.47 8.52
C GLY A 252 19.56 -21.93 8.72
N ASN A 253 20.78 -22.28 8.27
CA ASN A 253 21.47 -23.50 8.69
C ASN A 253 21.82 -23.42 10.18
#